data_AF-A0A8W4FM88-F1
#
_entry.id   AF-A0A8W4FM88-F1
#
_cell.length_a   1.000
_cell.length_b   1.000
_cell.length_c   1.000
_cell.angle_alpha   90.00
_cell.angle_beta   90.00
_cell.angle_gamma   90.00
#
_symmetry.space_group_name_H-M   'P 1'
#
loop_
_entity.id
_entity.type
_entity.pdbx_description
1 polymer ?
#
loop_
_entity_poly.entity_id
_entity_poly.type
_entity_poly.pdbx_seq_one_letter_code
_entity_poly.pdbx_strand_id
1 'polypeptide(L)'
;MRRAPLLTLTCSKESLQGTWKKAYQDHRRKVQEARPLVDSHAQPTPSHLHLKLGKLKLEEGRLSVITRDNRLLLEKVSGILRPQAQTTSRDPTRRRN
;
A
#
# COMPACT_ATOMS: atom_id res chain seq x y z
N MET A 1 43.53 -46.38 65.26
CA MET A 1 43.09 -46.16 63.87
C MET A 1 41.61 -45.78 63.87
N ARG A 2 41.25 -44.51 63.64
CA ARG A 2 39.84 -44.11 63.47
C ARG A 2 39.58 -43.92 61.97
N ARG A 3 38.85 -44.86 61.36
CA ARG A 3 38.38 -44.71 59.98
C ARG A 3 37.37 -43.58 59.93
N ALA A 4 37.64 -42.58 59.09
CA ALA A 4 36.67 -41.54 58.78
C ALA A 4 35.42 -42.17 58.14
N PRO A 5 34.20 -41.75 58.50
CA PRO A 5 33.00 -42.23 57.84
C PRO A 5 33.03 -41.76 56.39
N LEU A 6 33.00 -42.72 55.46
CA LEU A 6 32.83 -42.45 54.04
C LEU A 6 31.44 -41.84 53.87
N LEU A 7 31.39 -40.55 53.54
CA LEU A 7 30.18 -39.91 53.06
C LEU A 7 29.84 -40.55 51.71
N THR A 8 29.14 -41.67 51.74
CA THR A 8 28.51 -42.22 50.54
C THR A 8 27.39 -41.25 50.21
N LEU A 9 27.68 -40.26 49.38
CA LEU A 9 26.68 -39.50 48.67
C LEU A 9 25.92 -40.52 47.82
N THR A 10 24.86 -41.10 48.36
CA THR A 10 23.92 -41.90 47.58
C THR A 10 23.18 -40.90 46.71
N CYS A 11 23.84 -40.52 45.61
CA CYS A 11 23.23 -39.79 44.53
C CYS A 11 22.19 -40.75 43.93
N SER A 12 20.98 -40.74 44.50
CA SER A 12 19.90 -41.60 44.05
C SER A 12 19.64 -41.28 42.58
N LYS A 13 19.73 -42.29 41.70
CA LYS A 13 19.57 -42.10 40.24
C LYS A 13 18.25 -41.40 39.88
N GLU A 14 17.23 -41.54 40.74
CA GLU A 14 15.92 -40.89 40.62
C GLU A 14 15.99 -39.37 40.83
N SER A 15 16.81 -38.89 41.79
CA SER A 15 16.97 -37.44 42.02
C SER A 15 17.74 -36.78 40.89
N LEU A 16 18.74 -37.46 40.32
CA LEU A 16 19.41 -37.03 39.09
C LEU A 16 18.42 -36.97 37.92
N GLN A 17 17.60 -38.00 37.70
CA GLN A 17 16.64 -38.05 36.60
C GLN A 17 15.61 -36.90 36.68
N GLY A 18 15.14 -36.57 37.89
CA GLY A 18 14.26 -35.43 38.14
C GLY A 18 14.92 -34.08 37.81
N THR A 19 16.19 -33.90 38.17
CA THR A 19 16.94 -32.65 37.88
C THR A 19 17.16 -32.43 36.38
N TRP A 20 17.51 -33.49 35.63
CA TRP A 20 17.68 -33.42 34.17
C TRP A 20 16.37 -33.12 33.46
N LYS A 21 15.27 -33.76 33.90
CA LYS A 21 13.93 -33.52 33.34
C LYS A 21 13.49 -32.06 33.55
N LYS A 22 13.74 -31.52 34.74
CA LYS A 22 13.44 -30.12 35.07
C LYS A 22 14.30 -29.15 34.24
N ALA A 23 15.61 -29.39 34.16
CA ALA A 23 16.51 -28.56 33.36
C ALA A 23 16.13 -28.54 31.87
N TYR A 24 15.70 -29.70 31.33
CA TYR A 24 15.21 -29.80 29.96
C TYR A 24 13.92 -29.01 29.74
N GLN A 25 12.96 -29.13 30.65
CA GLN A 25 11.70 -28.35 30.58
C GLN A 25 11.96 -26.84 30.67
N ASP A 26 12.84 -26.42 31.58
CA ASP A 26 13.22 -25.01 31.73
C ASP A 26 13.94 -24.48 30.48
N HIS A 27 14.82 -25.28 29.86
CA HIS A 27 15.45 -24.94 28.58
C HIS A 27 14.41 -24.78 27.47
N ARG A 28 13.49 -25.74 27.31
CA ARG A 28 12.43 -25.68 26.31
C ARG A 28 11.55 -24.45 26.48
N ARG A 29 11.20 -24.11 27.73
CA ARG A 29 10.46 -22.87 28.05
C ARG A 29 11.24 -21.63 27.61
N LYS A 30 12.53 -21.52 27.97
CA LYS A 30 13.38 -20.39 27.57
C LYS A 30 13.54 -20.25 26.06
N VAL A 31 13.65 -21.36 25.33
CA VAL A 31 13.73 -21.36 23.87
C VAL A 31 12.42 -20.90 23.25
N GLN A 32 11.28 -21.35 23.79
CA GLN A 32 9.96 -20.96 23.28
C GLN A 32 9.61 -19.50 23.60
N GLU A 33 10.04 -19.00 24.75
CA GLU A 33 9.83 -17.61 25.19
C GLU A 33 10.85 -16.63 24.60
N ALA A 34 11.93 -17.14 23.99
CA ALA A 34 12.95 -16.31 23.38
C ALA A 34 12.34 -15.47 22.25
N ARG A 35 12.41 -14.15 22.41
CA ARG A 35 12.03 -13.21 21.36
C ARG A 35 13.19 -13.05 20.39
N PRO A 36 12.93 -12.96 19.07
CA PRO A 36 13.97 -12.64 18.11
C PRO A 36 14.52 -11.24 18.41
N LEU A 37 15.85 -11.09 18.36
CA LEU A 37 16.52 -9.80 18.58
C LEU A 37 16.26 -8.81 17.42
N VAL A 38 16.03 -9.36 16.22
CA VAL A 38 15.79 -8.60 15.00
C VAL A 38 14.36 -8.86 14.54
N ASP A 39 13.69 -7.79 14.15
CA ASP A 39 12.40 -7.89 13.49
C ASP A 39 12.59 -8.54 12.10
N SER A 40 12.09 -9.76 11.95
CA SER A 40 12.09 -10.49 10.68
C SER A 40 10.80 -10.27 9.88
N HIS A 41 9.89 -9.42 10.34
CA HIS A 41 8.65 -9.14 9.63
C HIS A 41 8.93 -8.37 8.34
N ALA A 42 8.23 -8.76 7.28
CA ALA A 42 8.28 -8.04 6.02
C ALA A 42 7.74 -6.62 6.23
N GLN A 43 8.57 -5.61 5.94
CA GLN A 43 8.11 -4.24 6.01
C GLN A 43 7.05 -3.98 4.92
N PRO A 44 6.00 -3.21 5.22
CA PRO A 44 5.03 -2.81 4.21
C PRO A 44 5.73 -2.06 3.09
N THR A 45 5.52 -2.51 1.85
CA THR A 45 6.08 -1.82 0.68
C THR A 45 5.58 -0.38 0.63
N PRO A 46 6.48 0.62 0.60
CA PRO A 46 6.07 2.03 0.53
C PRO A 46 5.11 2.30 -0.63
N SER A 47 4.05 3.08 -0.38
CA SER A 47 3.01 3.39 -1.37
C SER A 47 3.55 4.01 -2.67
N HIS A 48 4.65 4.78 -2.58
CA HIS A 48 5.31 5.40 -3.73
C HIS A 48 6.00 4.38 -4.66
N LEU A 49 6.27 3.15 -4.21
CA LEU A 49 6.79 2.08 -5.07
C LEU A 49 5.68 1.44 -5.92
N HIS A 50 4.44 1.46 -5.44
CA HIS A 50 3.29 0.95 -6.20
C HIS A 50 2.75 1.95 -7.23
N LEU A 51 2.91 3.25 -6.96
CA LEU A 51 2.29 4.31 -7.77
C LEU A 51 3.32 5.30 -8.32
N LYS A 52 3.39 5.39 -9.65
CA LYS A 52 4.21 6.40 -10.36
C LYS A 52 3.50 7.77 -10.34
N LEU A 53 3.40 8.37 -9.17
CA LEU A 53 2.61 9.60 -8.95
C LEU A 53 3.03 10.77 -9.86
N GLY A 54 4.33 10.92 -10.14
CA GLY A 54 4.82 11.95 -11.07
C GLY A 54 4.29 11.77 -12.49
N LYS A 55 4.24 10.52 -12.98
CA LYS A 55 3.67 10.20 -14.29
C LYS A 55 2.17 10.49 -14.32
N LEU A 56 1.44 10.07 -13.28
CA LEU A 56 -0.01 10.29 -13.20
C LEU A 56 -0.37 11.77 -13.24
N LYS A 57 0.31 12.61 -12.45
CA LYS A 57 0.10 14.05 -12.44
C LYS A 57 0.36 14.71 -13.79
N LEU A 58 1.42 14.29 -14.48
CA LEU A 58 1.75 14.80 -15.80
C LEU A 58 0.63 14.48 -16.82
N GLU A 59 0.17 13.23 -16.85
CA GLU A 59 -0.91 12.80 -17.74
C GLU A 59 -2.23 13.50 -17.44
N GLU A 60 -2.57 13.70 -16.17
CA GLU A 60 -3.75 14.47 -15.76
C GLU A 60 -3.69 15.91 -16.29
N GLY A 61 -2.54 16.59 -16.16
CA GLY A 61 -2.33 17.92 -16.70
C GLY A 61 -2.49 17.97 -18.22
N ARG A 62 -1.91 17.01 -18.94
CA ARG A 62 -2.05 16.89 -20.41
C ARG A 62 -3.52 16.70 -20.81
N LEU A 63 -4.23 15.81 -20.13
CA LEU A 63 -5.65 15.53 -20.39
C LEU A 63 -6.55 16.75 -20.09
N SER A 64 -6.22 17.52 -19.04
CA SER A 64 -6.96 18.74 -18.70
C SER A 64 -6.85 19.78 -19.81
N VAL A 65 -5.64 20.00 -20.34
CA VAL A 65 -5.41 20.92 -21.48
C VAL A 65 -6.18 20.47 -22.72
N ILE A 66 -6.06 19.19 -23.10
CA ILE A 66 -6.76 18.63 -24.26
C ILE A 66 -8.27 18.79 -24.10
N THR A 67 -8.82 18.45 -22.93
CA THR A 67 -10.26 18.56 -22.66
C THR A 67 -10.77 19.99 -22.80
N ARG A 68 -10.03 20.96 -22.23
CA ARG A 68 -10.37 22.38 -22.33
C ARG A 68 -10.35 22.84 -23.78
N ASP A 69 -9.29 22.50 -24.51
CA ASP A 69 -9.10 22.97 -25.89
C ASP A 69 -10.14 22.34 -26.83
N ASN A 70 -10.47 21.07 -26.64
CA ASN A 70 -11.55 20.38 -27.36
C ASN A 70 -12.92 21.04 -27.12
N ARG A 71 -13.22 21.43 -25.88
CA ARG A 71 -14.46 22.16 -25.57
C ARG A 71 -14.51 23.50 -26.32
N LEU A 72 -13.44 24.28 -26.28
CA LEU A 72 -13.37 25.57 -26.98
C LEU A 72 -13.50 25.39 -28.50
N LEU A 73 -12.90 24.33 -29.06
CA LEU A 73 -13.03 24.01 -30.47
C LEU A 73 -14.48 23.68 -30.84
N LEU A 74 -15.15 22.85 -30.05
CA LEU A 74 -16.56 22.50 -30.25
C LEU A 74 -17.47 23.74 -30.18
N GLU A 75 -17.25 24.64 -29.22
CA GLU A 75 -17.98 25.90 -29.10
C GLU A 75 -17.84 26.75 -30.38
N LYS A 76 -16.62 26.90 -30.91
CA LYS A 76 -16.36 27.63 -32.16
C LYS A 76 -17.03 26.98 -33.37
N VAL A 77 -16.88 25.66 -33.51
CA VAL A 77 -17.48 24.89 -34.61
C VAL A 77 -19.00 24.98 -34.57
N SER A 78 -19.61 24.94 -33.38
CA SER A 78 -21.07 25.14 -33.20
C SER A 78 -21.55 26.53 -33.59
N GLY A 79 -20.71 27.56 -33.40
CA GLY A 79 -20.99 28.93 -33.82
C GLY A 79 -20.98 29.08 -35.34
N ILE A 80 -20.04 28.42 -36.01
CA ILE A 80 -19.92 28.41 -37.48
C ILE A 80 -21.04 27.60 -38.13
N LEU A 81 -21.35 26.43 -37.56
CA LEU A 81 -22.39 25.52 -38.07
C LEU A 81 -23.81 26.03 -37.81
N ARG A 82 -23.99 27.02 -36.93
CA ARG A 82 -25.31 27.63 -36.71
C ARG A 82 -25.72 28.37 -38.00
N PRO A 83 -26.78 27.92 -38.71
CA PRO A 83 -27.19 28.58 -39.94
C PRO A 83 -27.57 30.03 -39.61
N GLN A 84 -27.07 31.00 -40.40
CA GLN A 84 -27.63 32.35 -40.41
C GLN A 84 -29.05 32.28 -40.97
N ALA A 85 -30.02 31.93 -40.13
CA ALA A 85 -31.44 32.01 -40.44
C ALA A 85 -31.88 33.48 -40.40
N GLN A 86 -31.23 34.39 -41.15
CA GLN A 86 -31.63 35.80 -41.24
C GLN A 86 -30.85 36.67 -42.25
N THR A 87 -30.59 36.19 -43.46
CA THR A 87 -30.36 37.05 -44.63
C THR A 87 -30.94 36.28 -45.82
N THR A 88 -32.14 36.52 -46.35
CA THR A 88 -32.78 37.77 -46.73
C THR A 88 -34.31 37.58 -46.75
N SER A 89 -35.05 38.25 -45.87
CA SER A 89 -36.44 38.60 -46.19
C SER A 89 -36.35 39.87 -47.03
N ARG A 90 -36.26 39.72 -48.36
CA ARG A 90 -36.39 40.84 -49.29
C ARG A 90 -37.82 40.83 -49.79
N ASP A 91 -38.64 41.59 -49.06
CA ASP A 91 -40.04 41.88 -49.31
C ASP A 91 -40.29 42.33 -50.77
N PRO A 92 -41.09 41.62 -51.59
CA PRO A 92 -41.40 42.02 -52.97
C PRO A 92 -42.60 42.99 -53.04
N THR A 93 -42.88 43.76 -51.99
CA THR A 93 -44.02 44.68 -51.97
C THR A 93 -43.58 46.14 -51.89
N ARG A 94 -42.96 46.65 -52.96
CA ARG A 94 -42.82 48.09 -53.17
C ARG A 94 -43.43 48.54 -54.50
N ARG A 95 -44.70 48.93 -54.37
CA ARG A 95 -45.41 50.04 -55.04
C ARG A 95 -46.09 49.79 -56.40
N ARG A 96 -47.40 49.57 -56.27
CA ARG A 96 -48.48 50.29 -56.94
C ARG A 96 -48.13 51.76 -57.19
N ASN A 97 -48.02 52.15 -58.47
CA ASN A 97 -48.63 53.31 -59.13
C ASN A 97 -48.07 53.44 -60.54
#